data_AF-A0A228IJ63-F1
#
_entry.id   AF-A0A228IJ63-F1
#
_cell.length_a   1.000
_cell.length_b   1.000
_cell.length_c   1.000
_cell.angle_alpha   90.00
_cell.angle_beta   90.00
_cell.angle_gamma   90.00
#
_symmetry.space_group_name_H-M   'P 1'
#
loop_
_entity.id
_entity.type
_entity.pdbx_description
1 polymer ?
#
loop_
_entity_poly.entity_id
_entity_poly.type
_entity_poly.pdbx_seq_one_letter_code
_entity_poly.pdbx_strand_id
1 'polypeptide(L)' 'MSGDIQELAASTTNPNFAAKMLGYQRKIFGNMIHQMKDANDLGGADNVLWHDNGDVEFQGVVIDNMHNYGD' A
#
# COMPACT_ATOMS: atom_id res chain seq x y z
N MET A 1 2.75 -25.87 -22.78
CA MET A 1 2.58 -24.41 -22.71
C MET A 1 2.45 -24.05 -21.25
N SER A 2 3.59 -23.88 -20.57
CA SER A 2 3.62 -23.33 -19.22
C SER A 2 3.43 -21.82 -19.40
N GLY A 3 2.17 -21.40 -19.43
CA GLY A 3 1.86 -19.99 -19.41
C GLY A 3 2.37 -19.47 -18.09
N ASP A 4 3.36 -18.58 -18.14
CA ASP A 4 3.82 -17.80 -17.00
C ASP A 4 2.59 -17.13 -16.40
N ILE A 5 2.03 -17.74 -15.36
CA ILE A 5 1.16 -17.06 -14.42
C ILE A 5 2.11 -16.11 -13.68
N GLN A 6 2.50 -15.02 -14.35
CA GLN A 6 2.82 -13.80 -13.62
C GLN A 6 1.52 -13.48 -12.90
N GLU A 7 1.42 -13.94 -11.67
CA GLU A 7 0.35 -13.56 -10.76
C GLU A 7 0.35 -12.04 -10.76
N LEU A 8 -0.65 -11.43 -11.41
CA LEU A 8 -0.83 -9.99 -11.38
C LEU A 8 -1.07 -9.64 -9.92
N ALA A 9 -0.03 -9.16 -9.23
CA ALA A 9 -0.12 -8.74 -7.84
C ALA A 9 -1.31 -7.79 -7.71
N ALA A 10 -2.19 -8.07 -6.75
CA ALA A 10 -3.36 -7.22 -6.55
C ALA A 10 -2.88 -5.87 -6.01
N SER A 11 -3.36 -4.78 -6.59
CA SER A 11 -2.99 -3.44 -6.15
C SER A 11 -4.18 -2.48 -6.18
N THR A 12 -4.12 -1.45 -5.35
CA THR A 12 -5.21 -0.48 -5.24
C THR A 12 -4.74 0.87 -4.69
N THR A 13 -5.39 1.95 -5.14
CA THR A 13 -5.27 3.31 -4.59
C THR A 13 -6.38 3.62 -3.60
N ASN A 14 -7.30 2.67 -3.35
CA ASN A 14 -8.42 2.87 -2.44
C ASN A 14 -8.03 2.38 -1.02
N PRO A 15 -7.97 3.26 -0.02
CA PRO A 15 -7.51 2.89 1.32
C PRO A 15 -8.44 1.88 2.03
N ASN A 16 -9.73 1.79 1.65
CA ASN A 16 -10.63 0.78 2.20
C ASN A 16 -10.35 -0.61 1.62
N PHE A 17 -9.98 -0.70 0.34
CA PHE A 17 -9.57 -1.97 -0.26
C PHE A 17 -8.18 -2.36 0.20
N ALA A 18 -7.24 -1.40 0.27
CA ALA A 18 -5.89 -1.66 0.77
C ALA A 18 -5.92 -2.19 2.22
N ALA A 19 -6.72 -1.59 3.11
CA ALA A 19 -6.89 -2.10 4.47
C ALA A 19 -7.36 -3.56 4.51
N LYS A 20 -8.35 -3.91 3.68
CA LYS A 20 -8.86 -5.30 3.60
C LYS A 20 -7.84 -6.25 2.99
N MET A 21 -7.19 -5.83 1.91
CA MET A 21 -6.17 -6.59 1.18
C MET A 21 -4.99 -6.94 2.09
N LEU A 22 -4.55 -5.98 2.91
CA LEU A 22 -3.41 -6.12 3.82
C LEU A 22 -3.79 -6.64 5.22
N GLY A 23 -5.06 -6.97 5.45
CA GLY A 23 -5.51 -7.56 6.71
C GLY A 23 -5.63 -6.60 7.89
N TYR A 24 -5.73 -5.29 7.66
CA TYR A 24 -5.84 -4.27 8.71
C TYR A 24 -7.27 -3.76 8.90
N GLN A 25 -7.61 -3.43 10.14
CA GLN A 25 -8.80 -2.62 10.41
C GLN A 25 -8.62 -1.23 9.78
N ARG A 26 -9.67 -0.70 9.13
CA ARG A 26 -9.60 0.58 8.41
C ARG A 26 -9.12 1.75 9.28
N LYS A 27 -9.46 1.77 10.58
CA LYS A 27 -9.00 2.80 11.52
C LYS A 27 -7.49 2.72 11.75
N ILE A 28 -6.97 1.52 12.00
CA ILE A 28 -5.53 1.25 12.16
C ILE A 28 -4.81 1.62 10.86
N PHE A 29 -5.30 1.12 9.73
CA PHE A 29 -4.75 1.42 8.42
C PHE A 29 -4.71 2.92 8.10
N GLY A 30 -5.71 3.69 8.54
CA GLY A 30 -5.71 5.14 8.43
C GLY A 30 -4.54 5.80 9.14
N ASN A 31 -4.24 5.37 10.38
CA ASN A 31 -3.09 5.87 11.12
C ASN A 31 -1.77 5.47 10.45
N MET A 32 -1.69 4.24 9.94
CA MET A 32 -0.52 3.75 9.20
C MET A 32 -0.26 4.60 7.95
N ILE A 33 -1.30 4.96 7.20
CA ILE A 33 -1.16 5.85 6.02
C ILE A 33 -0.55 7.19 6.42
N HIS A 34 -0.98 7.79 7.54
CA HIS A 34 -0.43 9.05 8.00
C HIS A 34 1.07 8.93 8.35
N GLN A 35 1.45 7.89 9.10
CA GLN A 35 2.86 7.66 9.47
C GLN A 35 3.74 7.39 8.24
N MET A 36 3.27 6.55 7.31
CA MET A 36 3.98 6.26 6.07
C MET A 36 4.17 7.52 5.22
N LYS A 37 3.12 8.34 5.11
CA LYS A 37 3.21 9.60 4.36
C LYS A 37 4.19 10.57 4.98
N ASP A 38 4.15 10.73 6.30
CA ASP A 38 5.07 11.60 7.04
C ASP A 38 6.52 11.10 6.88
N ALA A 39 6.77 9.78 6.88
CA ALA A 39 8.10 9.20 6.70
C ALA A 39 8.66 9.36 5.28
N ASN A 40 7.80 9.54 4.27
CA ASN A 40 8.17 9.67 2.87
C ASN A 40 7.98 11.09 2.33
N ASP A 41 7.81 12.10 3.21
CA ASP A 41 7.55 13.50 2.85
C ASP A 41 6.36 13.69 1.86
N LEU A 42 5.33 12.84 1.98
CA LEU A 42 4.14 12.87 1.14
C LEU A 42 3.00 13.68 1.76
N GLY A 43 2.35 14.51 0.95
CA GLY A 43 1.15 15.24 1.33
C GLY A 43 -0.12 14.39 1.25
N GLY A 44 -1.22 14.93 1.79
CA GLY A 44 -2.54 14.27 1.76
C GLY A 44 -3.11 14.07 0.35
N ALA A 45 -2.67 14.88 -0.63
CA ALA A 45 -3.10 14.78 -2.03
C ALA A 45 -2.32 13.73 -2.84
N ASP A 46 -1.18 13.25 -2.32
CA ASP A 46 -0.31 12.33 -3.02
C ASP A 46 -0.87 10.91 -2.95
N ASN A 47 -1.51 10.45 -4.02
CA ASN A 47 -2.05 9.09 -4.06
C ASN A 47 -0.93 8.09 -4.31
N VAL A 48 -0.87 7.06 -3.48
CA VAL A 48 0.04 5.92 -3.63
C VAL A 48 -0.74 4.69 -4.07
N LEU A 49 -0.04 3.75 -4.69
CA LEU A 49 -0.56 2.43 -5.01
C LEU A 49 -0.06 1.45 -3.93
N TRP A 50 -1.00 0.78 -3.27
CA TRP A 50 -0.69 -0.31 -2.35
C TRP A 50 -0.76 -1.64 -3.09
N HIS A 51 0.26 -2.46 -2.93
CA HIS A 51 0.31 -3.84 -3.43
C HIS A 51 -0.05 -4.82 -2.31
N ASP A 52 -0.51 -6.02 -2.65
CA ASP A 52 -0.94 -7.07 -1.72
C ASP A 52 0.17 -7.61 -0.81
N ASN A 53 1.43 -7.47 -1.22
CA ASN A 53 2.62 -7.76 -0.43
C ASN A 53 3.00 -6.63 0.56
N GLY A 54 2.21 -5.55 0.61
CA GLY A 54 2.44 -4.38 1.45
C GLY A 54 3.23 -3.27 0.79
N ASP A 55 3.84 -3.49 -0.38
CA ASP A 55 4.64 -2.45 -1.03
C ASP A 55 3.80 -1.21 -1.34
N VAL A 56 4.43 -0.05 -1.15
CA VAL A 56 3.87 1.26 -1.45
C VAL A 56 4.61 1.82 -2.64
N GLU A 57 3.89 2.06 -3.73
CA GLU A 57 4.43 2.67 -4.94
C GLU A 57 3.94 4.10 -5.10
N PHE A 58 4.87 5.00 -5.42
CA PHE A 58 4.60 6.39 -5.77
C PHE A 58 5.33 6.74 -7.06
N GLN A 59 4.61 7.29 -8.04
CA GLN A 59 5.14 7.67 -9.35
C GLN A 59 5.92 6.56 -10.07
N GLY A 60 5.48 5.30 -9.95
CA GLY A 60 6.11 4.14 -10.62
C GLY A 60 7.31 3.57 -9.86
N VAL A 61 7.60 4.04 -8.65
CA VAL A 61 8.72 3.58 -7.82
C VAL A 61 8.19 3.07 -6.50
N VAL A 62 8.61 1.86 -6.09
CA VAL A 62 8.36 1.35 -4.74
C VAL A 62 9.21 2.16 -3.76
N ILE A 63 8.54 2.85 -2.84
CA ILE A 63 9.17 3.78 -1.89
C ILE A 63 9.22 3.20 -0.47
N ASP A 64 8.31 2.31 -0.11
CA ASP A 64 8.17 1.79 1.25
C ASP A 64 7.34 0.50 1.29
N ASN A 65 7.08 -0.04 2.48
CA ASN A 65 6.15 -1.14 2.74
C ASN A 65 5.23 -0.80 3.91
N MET A 66 3.91 -0.97 3.73
CA MET A 66 2.89 -0.66 4.74
C MET A 66 3.04 -1.46 6.03
N HIS A 67 3.64 -2.66 5.99
CA HIS A 67 3.87 -3.47 7.17
C HIS A 67 4.92 -2.90 8.12
N ASN A 68 5.66 -1.86 7.70
CA ASN A 68 6.56 -1.11 8.58
C ASN A 68 5.80 -0.25 9.62
N TYR A 69 4.51 -0.02 9.40
CA TYR A 69 3.66 0.84 10.23
C TYR A 69 2.50 -0.01 10.72
N GLY A 70 2.47 -0.43 11.97
CA GLY A 70 1.40 -1.29 12.46
C GLY A 70 1.79 -2.04 13.70
N ASP A 71 1.65 -1.37 14.85
CA ASP A 71 1.68 -1.98 16.18
C ASP A 71 0.27 -2.45 16.60
#